data_AF-A0A5N5GK28-F1
#
_entry.id   AF-A0A5N5GK28-F1
#
_cell.length_a   1.000
_cell.length_b   1.000
_cell.length_c   1.000
_cell.angle_alpha   90.00
_cell.angle_beta   90.00
_cell.angle_gamma   90.00
#
_symmetry.space_group_name_H-M   'P 1'
#
loop_
_entity.id
_entity.type
_entity.pdbx_description
1 polymer ?
#
loop_
_entity_poly.entity_id
_entity_poly.type
_entity_poly.pdbx_seq_one_letter_code
_entity_poly.pdbx_strand_id
1 'polypeptide(L)'
;MTDSSSSPLSKSFVSEHWEGYKDFWCERFSFLTNYSKFVKRDKPLPPWSDSDVEAFIALDPVHGPALKTAREAVKFGLAGSVIGAVSTAGFAWRYSRSLHGAGLSLLAGGVFGWTYGQEVANHWLQLYRLDTLAAQTKFLEWWQEKNERSS
;
A
#
# COMPACT_ATOMS: atom_id res chain seq x y z
N MET A 1 -52.81 -0.63 2.82
CA MET A 1 -51.96 -0.02 3.85
C MET A 1 -51.37 -1.15 4.66
N THR A 2 -50.06 -1.40 4.51
CA THR A 2 -49.32 -2.39 5.30
C THR A 2 -48.03 -1.72 5.76
N ASP A 3 -48.02 -1.31 7.03
CA ASP A 3 -46.84 -0.81 7.73
C ASP A 3 -45.89 -1.97 8.01
N SER A 4 -44.74 -1.97 7.35
CA SER A 4 -43.63 -2.88 7.65
C SER A 4 -42.72 -2.23 8.68
N SER A 5 -42.90 -2.66 9.93
CA SER A 5 -41.98 -2.43 11.06
C SER A 5 -40.56 -2.85 10.68
N SER A 6 -39.68 -1.88 10.41
CA SER A 6 -38.25 -2.11 10.23
C SER A 6 -37.53 -2.01 11.58
N SER A 7 -37.00 -3.13 12.03
CA SER A 7 -36.50 -3.37 13.39
C SER A 7 -35.25 -2.54 13.73
N PRO A 8 -35.16 -1.94 14.94
CA PRO A 8 -33.99 -1.18 15.41
C PRO A 8 -32.73 -2.03 15.70
N LEU A 9 -32.90 -3.36 15.82
CA LEU A 9 -31.83 -4.30 16.15
C LEU A 9 -30.73 -4.37 15.07
N SER A 10 -31.08 -4.29 13.79
CA SER A 10 -30.13 -4.42 12.67
C SER A 10 -29.16 -3.24 12.56
N LYS A 11 -29.60 -2.03 12.93
CA LYS A 11 -28.75 -0.82 12.90
C LYS A 11 -27.65 -0.86 13.96
N SER A 12 -27.97 -1.35 15.16
CA SER A 12 -27.01 -1.49 16.27
C SER A 12 -25.92 -2.52 15.97
N PHE A 13 -26.30 -3.70 15.43
CA PHE A 13 -25.31 -4.72 15.07
C PHE A 13 -24.39 -4.29 13.94
N VAL A 14 -24.90 -3.58 12.91
CA VAL A 14 -24.07 -3.08 11.81
C VAL A 14 -23.14 -1.96 12.29
N SER A 15 -23.59 -1.04 13.16
CA SER A 15 -22.72 0.01 13.70
C SER A 15 -21.62 -0.57 14.59
N GLU A 16 -21.96 -1.53 15.46
CA GLU A 16 -21.01 -2.18 16.36
C GLU A 16 -19.96 -3.01 15.58
N HIS A 17 -20.37 -3.77 14.55
CA HIS A 17 -19.42 -4.47 13.68
C HIS A 17 -18.58 -3.52 12.84
N TRP A 18 -19.12 -2.38 12.43
CA TRP A 18 -18.39 -1.36 11.69
C TRP A 18 -17.38 -0.62 12.57
N GLU A 19 -17.72 -0.35 13.83
CA GLU A 19 -16.82 0.19 14.84
C GLU A 19 -15.71 -0.82 15.18
N GLY A 20 -16.06 -2.09 15.43
CA GLY A 20 -15.06 -3.14 15.64
C GLY A 20 -14.15 -3.36 14.42
N TYR A 21 -14.69 -3.27 13.20
CA TYR A 21 -13.89 -3.30 11.97
C TYR A 21 -12.95 -2.10 11.88
N LYS A 22 -13.45 -0.90 12.15
CA LYS A 22 -12.63 0.32 12.18
C LYS A 22 -11.52 0.21 13.21
N ASP A 23 -11.82 -0.22 14.44
CA ASP A 23 -10.83 -0.35 15.51
C ASP A 23 -9.77 -1.38 15.15
N PHE A 24 -10.18 -2.54 14.62
CA PHE A 24 -9.28 -3.56 14.13
C PHE A 24 -8.32 -3.05 13.04
N TRP A 25 -8.82 -2.24 12.11
CA TRP A 25 -7.96 -1.63 11.08
C TRP A 25 -7.16 -0.45 11.60
N CYS A 26 -7.69 0.36 12.52
CA CYS A 26 -6.97 1.46 13.18
C CYS A 26 -5.77 0.95 13.99
N GLU A 27 -5.93 -0.14 14.74
CA GLU A 27 -4.86 -0.78 15.49
C GLU A 27 -3.79 -1.33 14.53
N ARG A 28 -4.22 -2.01 13.45
CA ARG A 28 -3.31 -2.54 12.43
C ARG A 28 -2.55 -1.46 11.67
N PHE A 29 -3.19 -0.32 11.41
CA PHE A 29 -2.62 0.83 10.72
C PHE A 29 -2.01 1.87 11.68
N SER A 30 -1.90 1.57 12.97
CA SER A 30 -1.31 2.47 13.95
C SER A 30 0.14 2.86 13.59
N PHE A 31 0.90 2.02 12.89
CA PHE A 31 2.23 2.38 12.37
C PHE A 31 2.22 3.61 11.44
N LEU A 32 1.09 3.93 10.79
CA LEU A 32 0.96 5.13 9.95
C LEU A 32 0.96 6.43 10.77
N THR A 33 0.73 6.40 12.09
CA THR A 33 0.89 7.61 12.91
C THR A 33 2.34 8.09 12.94
N ASN A 34 3.33 7.20 12.85
CA ASN A 34 4.73 7.61 12.67
C ASN A 34 4.95 8.34 11.32
N TYR A 35 4.17 7.98 10.30
CA TYR A 35 4.17 8.65 9.00
C TYR A 35 3.29 9.91 8.96
N SER A 36 2.43 10.15 9.96
CA SER A 36 1.54 11.31 9.95
C SER A 36 2.30 12.63 10.00
N LYS A 37 3.53 12.66 10.53
CA LYS A 37 4.41 13.85 10.47
C LYS A 37 4.76 14.25 9.03
N PHE A 38 4.76 13.29 8.11
CA PHE A 38 5.04 13.51 6.69
C PHE A 38 3.76 13.70 5.87
N VAL A 39 2.65 13.06 6.26
CA VAL A 39 1.40 13.06 5.48
C VAL A 39 0.44 14.20 5.88
N LYS A 40 0.35 14.56 7.18
CA LYS A 40 -0.58 15.59 7.70
C LYS A 40 0.08 16.96 7.78
N ARG A 41 0.80 17.37 6.74
CA ARG A 41 1.53 18.64 6.72
C ARG A 41 0.69 19.71 6.04
N ASP A 42 0.63 20.92 6.62
CA ASP A 42 -0.13 22.05 6.05
C ASP A 42 0.39 22.52 4.69
N LYS A 43 1.68 22.27 4.42
CA LYS A 43 2.28 22.42 3.10
C LYS A 43 2.72 21.04 2.58
N PRO A 44 2.11 20.53 1.50
CA PRO A 44 2.53 19.26 0.91
C PRO A 44 3.98 19.39 0.41
N LEU A 45 4.84 18.45 0.80
CA LEU A 45 6.17 18.33 0.22
C LEU A 45 6.03 17.97 -1.26
N PRO A 46 6.90 18.49 -2.15
CA PRO A 46 6.89 18.08 -3.54
C PRO A 46 7.11 16.57 -3.66
N PRO A 47 6.50 15.91 -4.65
CA PRO A 47 6.78 14.50 -4.92
C PRO A 47 8.27 14.33 -5.20
N TRP A 48 8.89 13.37 -4.53
CA TRP A 48 10.28 13.01 -4.76
C TRP A 48 10.41 12.23 -6.07
N SER A 49 11.53 12.43 -6.76
CA SER A 49 11.84 11.81 -8.05
C SER A 49 12.80 10.62 -7.88
N ASP A 50 12.95 9.82 -8.95
CA ASP A 50 13.96 8.74 -8.96
C ASP A 50 15.39 9.27 -8.79
N SER A 51 15.66 10.49 -9.29
CA SER A 51 16.95 11.15 -9.07
C SER A 51 17.20 11.51 -7.61
N ASP A 52 16.16 11.81 -6.82
CA ASP A 52 16.32 12.11 -5.40
C ASP A 52 16.68 10.86 -4.59
N VAL A 53 16.18 9.70 -5.02
CA VAL A 53 16.59 8.40 -4.46
C VAL A 53 18.03 8.08 -4.78
N GLU A 54 18.45 8.25 -6.04
CA GLU A 54 19.85 8.01 -6.41
C GLU A 54 20.80 8.97 -5.68
N ALA A 55 20.40 10.24 -5.50
CA ALA A 55 21.14 11.21 -4.71
C ALA A 55 21.26 10.79 -3.23
N PHE A 56 20.20 10.22 -2.64
CA PHE A 56 20.25 9.67 -1.30
C PHE A 56 21.11 8.41 -1.20
N ILE A 57 21.01 7.49 -2.17
CA ILE A 57 21.84 6.27 -2.22
C ILE A 57 23.33 6.64 -2.33
N ALA A 58 23.65 7.66 -3.12
CA ALA A 58 25.01 8.17 -3.24
C ALA A 58 25.52 8.85 -1.96
N LEU A 59 24.62 9.43 -1.16
CA LEU A 59 24.95 10.14 0.07
C LEU A 59 25.02 9.21 1.29
N ASP A 60 24.17 8.19 1.34
CA ASP A 60 24.06 7.24 2.44
C ASP A 60 24.30 5.79 1.95
N PRO A 61 25.53 5.27 2.08
CA PRO A 61 25.86 3.91 1.68
C PRO A 61 25.30 2.83 2.63
N VAL A 62 24.83 3.20 3.82
CA VAL A 62 24.31 2.25 4.82
C VAL A 62 22.84 1.95 4.55
N HIS A 63 22.04 2.99 4.31
CA HIS A 63 20.60 2.85 4.05
C HIS A 63 20.25 2.78 2.55
N GLY A 64 21.15 3.21 1.67
CA GLY A 64 20.97 3.21 0.22
C GLY A 64 20.67 1.82 -0.39
N PRO A 65 21.45 0.76 -0.08
CA PRO A 65 21.19 -0.58 -0.60
C PRO A 65 19.80 -1.11 -0.22
N ALA A 66 19.39 -0.91 1.04
CA ALA A 66 18.08 -1.32 1.51
C ALA A 66 16.94 -0.57 0.81
N LEU A 67 17.12 0.73 0.55
CA LEU A 67 16.16 1.54 -0.20
C LEU A 67 16.03 1.07 -1.65
N LYS A 68 17.15 0.75 -2.31
CA LYS A 68 17.15 0.20 -3.68
C LYS A 68 16.41 -1.12 -3.76
N THR A 69 16.71 -2.04 -2.84
CA THR A 69 16.04 -3.35 -2.76
C THR A 69 14.54 -3.20 -2.48
N ALA A 70 14.14 -2.25 -1.64
CA ALA A 70 12.73 -1.97 -1.41
C ALA A 70 12.01 -1.51 -2.68
N ARG A 71 12.65 -0.69 -3.52
CA ARG A 71 12.07 -0.25 -4.80
C ARG A 71 12.01 -1.37 -5.83
N GLU A 72 13.00 -2.26 -5.85
CA GLU A 72 12.93 -3.49 -6.65
C GLU A 72 11.78 -4.40 -6.20
N ALA A 73 11.59 -4.56 -4.89
CA ALA A 73 10.47 -5.32 -4.33
C ALA A 73 9.10 -4.75 -4.74
N VAL A 74 8.96 -3.42 -4.76
CA VAL A 74 7.75 -2.76 -5.26
C VAL A 74 7.49 -3.07 -6.73
N LYS A 75 8.52 -3.15 -7.57
CA LYS A 75 8.36 -3.55 -8.99
C LYS A 75 7.84 -4.97 -9.12
N PHE A 76 8.31 -5.90 -8.30
CA PHE A 76 7.79 -7.27 -8.25
C PHE A 76 6.33 -7.33 -7.78
N GLY A 77 5.98 -6.58 -6.73
CA GLY A 77 4.59 -6.43 -6.28
C GLY A 77 3.67 -5.86 -7.36
N LEU A 78 4.12 -4.82 -8.07
CA LEU A 78 3.37 -4.21 -9.17
C LEU A 78 3.19 -5.19 -10.34
N ALA A 79 4.25 -5.87 -10.74
CA ALA A 79 4.19 -6.89 -11.79
C ALA A 79 3.23 -8.02 -11.40
N GLY A 80 3.33 -8.52 -10.17
CA GLY A 80 2.42 -9.51 -9.60
C GLY A 80 0.97 -9.04 -9.64
N SER A 81 0.69 -7.80 -9.22
CA SER A 81 -0.64 -7.19 -9.27
C SER A 81 -1.18 -7.13 -10.70
N VAL A 82 -0.40 -6.67 -11.67
CA VAL A 82 -0.85 -6.58 -13.07
C VAL A 82 -1.16 -7.97 -13.62
N ILE A 83 -0.27 -8.94 -13.41
CA ILE A 83 -0.45 -10.32 -13.88
C ILE A 83 -1.67 -10.95 -13.21
N GLY A 84 -1.82 -10.79 -11.88
CA GLY A 84 -2.96 -11.30 -11.13
C GLY A 84 -4.28 -10.67 -11.55
N ALA A 85 -4.31 -9.35 -11.73
CA ALA A 85 -5.48 -8.61 -12.18
C ALA A 85 -5.93 -9.06 -13.58
N VAL A 86 -5.00 -9.12 -14.54
CA VAL A 86 -5.32 -9.48 -15.92
C VAL A 86 -5.70 -10.95 -16.05
N SER A 87 -4.99 -11.86 -15.38
CA SER A 87 -5.31 -13.29 -15.41
C SER A 87 -6.69 -13.59 -14.81
N THR A 88 -6.99 -13.00 -13.65
CA THR A 88 -8.26 -13.22 -12.96
C THR A 88 -9.41 -12.55 -13.71
N ALA A 89 -9.22 -11.32 -14.20
CA ALA A 89 -10.21 -10.63 -15.03
C ALA A 89 -10.48 -11.33 -16.36
N GLY A 90 -9.43 -11.84 -17.02
CA GLY A 90 -9.55 -12.59 -18.27
C GLY A 90 -10.33 -13.89 -18.09
N PHE A 91 -10.07 -14.62 -16.99
CA PHE A 91 -10.81 -15.83 -16.66
C PHE A 91 -12.28 -15.54 -16.34
N ALA A 92 -12.54 -14.52 -15.51
CA ALA A 92 -13.89 -14.09 -15.18
C ALA A 92 -14.66 -13.60 -16.39
N TRP A 93 -14.02 -12.85 -17.30
CA TRP A 93 -14.63 -12.39 -18.55
C TRP A 93 -15.03 -13.57 -19.46
N ARG A 94 -14.17 -14.59 -19.57
CA ARG A 94 -14.42 -15.78 -20.41
C ARG A 94 -15.64 -16.58 -19.96
N TYR A 95 -15.89 -16.68 -18.65
CA TYR A 95 -17.03 -17.41 -18.10
C TYR A 95 -18.26 -16.55 -17.84
N SER A 96 -18.09 -15.37 -17.24
CA SER A 96 -19.20 -14.52 -16.80
C SER A 96 -19.77 -13.67 -17.94
N ARG A 97 -18.95 -13.31 -18.95
CA ARG A 97 -19.29 -12.29 -19.98
C ARG A 97 -19.91 -11.00 -19.41
N SER A 98 -19.73 -10.73 -18.11
CA SER A 98 -20.28 -9.57 -17.41
C SER A 98 -19.17 -8.61 -17.00
N LEU A 99 -19.42 -7.32 -17.20
CA LEU A 99 -18.47 -6.25 -16.90
C LEU A 99 -18.25 -6.10 -15.38
N HIS A 100 -19.31 -6.27 -14.57
CA HIS A 100 -19.21 -6.22 -13.12
C HIS A 100 -18.39 -7.37 -12.54
N GLY A 101 -18.56 -8.60 -13.06
CA GLY A 101 -17.78 -9.76 -12.64
C GLY A 101 -16.30 -9.62 -13.01
N ALA A 102 -16.02 -9.18 -14.24
CA ALA A 102 -14.66 -8.92 -14.68
C ALA A 102 -14.00 -7.78 -13.87
N GLY A 103 -14.72 -6.70 -13.59
CA GLY A 103 -14.21 -5.57 -12.78
C GLY A 103 -13.86 -5.99 -11.35
N LEU A 104 -14.76 -6.70 -10.66
CA LEU A 104 -14.48 -7.20 -9.29
C LEU A 104 -13.30 -8.17 -9.27
N SER A 105 -13.23 -9.06 -10.25
CA SER A 105 -12.14 -10.03 -10.37
C SER A 105 -10.80 -9.40 -10.73
N LEU A 106 -10.79 -8.26 -11.44
CA LEU A 106 -9.59 -7.47 -11.72
C LEU A 106 -9.03 -6.91 -10.41
N LEU A 107 -9.89 -6.30 -9.59
CA LEU A 107 -9.48 -5.77 -8.29
C LEU A 107 -8.98 -6.87 -7.36
N ALA A 108 -9.72 -7.98 -7.27
CA ALA A 108 -9.31 -9.13 -6.46
C ALA A 108 -7.95 -9.67 -6.94
N GLY A 109 -7.81 -9.93 -8.24
CA GLY A 109 -6.56 -10.42 -8.84
C GLY A 109 -5.39 -9.46 -8.63
N GLY A 110 -5.64 -8.15 -8.66
CA GLY A 110 -4.63 -7.13 -8.35
C GLY A 110 -4.13 -7.22 -6.91
N VAL A 111 -5.05 -7.30 -5.94
CA VAL A 111 -4.70 -7.43 -4.52
C VAL A 111 -3.94 -8.72 -4.24
N PHE A 112 -4.45 -9.86 -4.73
CA PHE A 112 -3.77 -11.15 -4.55
C PHE A 112 -2.41 -11.18 -5.25
N GLY A 113 -2.34 -10.66 -6.48
CA GLY A 113 -1.11 -10.55 -7.24
C GLY A 113 -0.06 -9.66 -6.55
N TRP A 114 -0.49 -8.55 -5.93
CA TRP A 114 0.38 -7.69 -5.12
C TRP A 114 0.97 -8.45 -3.94
N THR A 115 0.13 -9.14 -3.17
CA THR A 115 0.58 -9.90 -1.99
C THR A 115 1.56 -11.01 -2.36
N TYR A 116 1.26 -11.78 -3.40
CA TYR A 116 2.15 -12.84 -3.89
C TYR A 116 3.45 -12.27 -4.47
N GLY A 117 3.37 -11.14 -5.18
CA GLY A 117 4.55 -10.44 -5.69
C GLY A 117 5.47 -9.95 -4.58
N GLN A 118 4.92 -9.52 -3.44
CA GLN A 118 5.70 -9.18 -2.25
C GLN A 118 6.36 -10.40 -1.61
N GLU A 119 5.70 -11.57 -1.58
CA GLU A 119 6.33 -12.81 -1.10
C GLU A 119 7.48 -13.26 -2.00
N VAL A 120 7.28 -13.23 -3.32
CA VAL A 120 8.33 -13.53 -4.30
C VAL A 120 9.49 -12.55 -4.15
N ALA A 121 9.22 -11.26 -3.96
CA ALA A 121 10.25 -10.27 -3.68
C ALA A 121 10.99 -10.56 -2.38
N ASN A 122 10.28 -10.86 -1.29
CA ASN A 122 10.88 -11.21 0.00
C ASN A 122 11.80 -12.43 -0.11
N HIS A 123 11.41 -13.44 -0.91
CA HIS A 123 12.21 -14.63 -1.13
C HIS A 123 13.43 -14.36 -2.03
N TRP A 124 13.23 -13.62 -3.12
CA TRP A 124 14.27 -13.38 -4.13
C TRP A 124 15.33 -12.37 -3.65
N LEU A 125 14.90 -11.30 -3.02
CA LEU A 125 15.75 -10.18 -2.59
C LEU A 125 16.15 -10.28 -1.11
N GLN A 126 15.75 -11.35 -0.42
CA GLN A 126 16.06 -11.61 1.00
C GLN A 126 15.75 -10.41 1.91
N LEU A 127 14.60 -9.74 1.69
CA LEU A 127 14.24 -8.52 2.43
C LEU A 127 14.24 -8.71 3.94
N TYR A 128 14.11 -9.95 4.44
CA TYR A 128 14.23 -10.27 5.86
C TYR A 128 15.58 -9.90 6.48
N ARG A 129 16.64 -9.72 5.67
CA ARG A 129 17.96 -9.28 6.12
C ARG A 129 18.14 -7.77 6.13
N LEU A 130 17.21 -7.01 5.54
CA LEU A 130 17.35 -5.58 5.30
C LEU A 130 16.24 -4.81 6.03
N ASP A 131 16.63 -3.81 6.82
CA ASP A 131 15.68 -2.90 7.46
C ASP A 131 15.21 -1.82 6.46
N THR A 132 14.28 -2.24 5.59
CA THR A 132 13.71 -1.37 4.55
C THR A 132 12.87 -0.22 5.13
N LEU A 133 12.31 -0.40 6.34
CA LEU A 133 11.53 0.63 7.03
C LEU A 133 12.45 1.71 7.60
N ALA A 134 13.54 1.34 8.27
CA ALA A 134 14.53 2.31 8.72
C ALA A 134 15.12 3.10 7.55
N ALA A 135 15.47 2.42 6.46
CA ALA A 135 15.99 3.09 5.26
C ALA A 135 14.99 4.08 4.65
N GLN A 136 13.70 3.73 4.58
CA GLN A 136 12.66 4.64 4.09
C GLN A 136 12.46 5.85 5.01
N THR A 137 12.46 5.65 6.33
CA THR A 137 12.32 6.77 7.28
C THR A 137 13.50 7.74 7.21
N LYS A 138 14.72 7.23 7.03
CA LYS A 138 15.94 8.03 6.85
C LYS A 138 15.94 8.80 5.53
N PHE A 139 15.45 8.17 4.46
CA PHE A 139 15.23 8.85 3.19
C PHE A 139 14.24 10.02 3.32
N LEU A 140 13.11 9.81 3.99
CA LEU A 140 12.09 10.86 4.19
C LEU A 140 12.59 12.00 5.07
N GLU A 141 13.39 11.70 6.10
CA GLU A 141 14.05 12.70 6.95
C GLU A 141 15.03 13.56 6.14
N TRP A 142 15.93 12.93 5.37
CA TRP A 142 16.84 13.65 4.47
C TRP A 142 16.10 14.47 3.40
N TRP A 143 15.03 13.91 2.82
CA TRP A 143 14.22 14.59 1.82
C TRP A 143 13.56 15.85 2.39
N GLN A 144 13.10 15.78 3.63
CA GLN A 144 12.54 16.94 4.32
C GLN A 144 13.61 18.02 4.53
N GLU A 145 14.78 17.67 5.06
CA GLU A 145 15.88 18.62 5.29
C GLU A 145 16.35 19.29 3.98
N LYS A 146 16.41 18.52 2.89
CA LYS A 146 16.76 19.04 1.55
C LYS A 146 15.77 20.12 1.09
N ASN A 147 14.46 19.89 1.27
CA ASN A 147 13.42 20.84 0.85
C ASN A 147 13.38 22.08 1.76
N GLU A 148 13.59 21.90 3.06
CA GLU A 148 13.65 23.02 4.02
C GLU A 148 14.88 23.91 3.77
N ARG A 149 16.02 23.33 3.37
CA ARG A 149 17.22 24.09 2.96
C ARG A 149 17.03 24.84 1.63
N SER A 150 16.18 24.34 0.75
CA SER A 150 15.95 24.90 -0.60
C SER A 150 14.82 25.95 -0.64
N SER A 151 14.12 26.19 0.48
CA SER A 151 13.03 27.16 0.63
C SER A 151 13.52 28.44 1.30
#